data_AF-A0A9Q1EM72-F1
#
_entry.id   AF-A0A9Q1EM72-F1
#
_cell.length_a   1.000
_cell.length_b   1.000
_cell.length_c   1.000
_cell.angle_alpha   90.00
_cell.angle_beta   90.00
_cell.angle_gamma   90.00
#
_symmetry.space_group_name_H-M   'P 1'
#
loop_
_entity.id
_entity.type
_entity.pdbx_description
1 polymer ?
#
loop_
_entity_poly.entity_id
_entity_poly.type
_entity_poly.pdbx_seq_one_letter_code
_entity_poly.pdbx_strand_id
1 'polypeptide(L)'
;MWQDENITVAKQRFIVEEWGPASSCSFITFVGIVSLILSAVQAWRLLFFLCKGHDDSIFNAFLNLLLSSFMVFAIFVASTIVTVGFNLWCDAITEDGTMPSSCEDLQDTDLELGLDNSSFYDQFAIAQFGLWAAWLTWLGITMLAFLKVYHNYRQEDLLDSLIHEKELLLGRSSRRGSDVDEKSGMI
;
A
#
# COMPACT_ATOMS: atom_id res chain seq x y z
N MET A 1 -37.99 -1.22 -47.25
CA MET A 1 -37.26 -0.02 -47.68
C MET A 1 -36.70 0.56 -46.42
N TRP A 2 -35.43 0.25 -46.15
CA TRP A 2 -34.72 0.67 -44.95
C TRP A 2 -34.47 2.16 -45.05
N GLN A 3 -34.91 2.90 -44.04
CA GLN A 3 -34.60 4.31 -43.90
C GLN A 3 -33.51 4.34 -42.84
N ASP A 4 -32.26 4.31 -43.30
CA ASP A 4 -31.09 4.52 -42.47
C ASP A 4 -31.19 5.95 -41.94
N GLU A 5 -31.74 6.07 -40.73
CA GLU A 5 -31.64 7.29 -39.97
C GLU A 5 -30.15 7.57 -39.80
N ASN A 6 -29.80 8.74 -40.31
CA ASN A 6 -28.54 9.41 -40.21
C ASN A 6 -28.12 9.54 -38.74
N ILE A 7 -27.65 8.43 -38.14
CA ILE A 7 -26.84 8.44 -36.91
C ILE A 7 -25.49 9.00 -37.35
N THR A 8 -25.46 10.30 -37.58
CA THR A 8 -24.25 11.08 -37.32
C THR A 8 -24.01 10.96 -35.82
N VAL A 9 -23.45 9.84 -35.38
CA VAL A 9 -22.64 9.78 -34.15
C VAL A 9 -21.73 10.99 -34.29
N ALA A 10 -21.91 11.99 -33.44
CA ALA A 10 -21.27 13.28 -33.56
C ALA A 10 -19.77 13.05 -33.56
N LYS A 11 -19.18 12.97 -34.76
CA LYS A 11 -17.78 12.67 -35.00
C LYS A 11 -16.99 13.89 -34.56
N GLN A 12 -16.70 13.97 -33.27
CA GLN A 12 -15.88 15.03 -32.72
C GLN A 12 -14.42 14.64 -32.93
N ARG A 13 -13.78 15.32 -33.87
CA ARG A 13 -12.35 15.19 -34.11
C ARG A 13 -11.61 15.84 -32.94
N PHE A 14 -11.24 15.04 -31.94
CA PHE A 14 -10.36 15.48 -30.87
C PHE A 14 -8.90 15.28 -31.30
N ILE A 15 -8.10 16.34 -31.26
CA ILE A 15 -6.68 16.29 -31.62
C ILE A 15 -5.88 16.34 -30.31
N VAL A 16 -5.24 15.22 -29.97
CA VAL A 16 -4.31 15.17 -28.83
C VAL A 16 -3.03 15.91 -29.21
N GLU A 17 -2.71 17.00 -28.50
CA GLU A 17 -1.47 17.74 -28.72
C GLU A 17 -0.25 16.97 -28.17
N GLU A 18 -0.36 16.41 -26.96
CA GLU A 18 0.72 15.63 -26.34
C GLU A 18 0.18 14.56 -25.39
N TRP A 19 0.72 13.35 -25.49
CA TRP A 19 0.43 12.26 -24.55
C TRP A 19 1.32 12.35 -23.32
N GLY A 20 0.79 11.96 -22.17
CA GLY A 20 1.59 11.83 -20.95
C GLY A 20 2.79 10.88 -21.11
N PRO A 21 3.84 11.04 -20.29
CA PRO A 21 5.05 10.24 -20.43
C PRO A 21 4.77 8.75 -20.17
N ALA A 22 5.32 7.88 -21.02
CA ALA A 22 5.14 6.42 -20.93
C ALA A 22 5.61 5.82 -19.58
N SER A 23 6.50 6.52 -18.87
CA SER A 23 6.96 6.14 -17.53
C SER A 23 5.83 6.13 -16.50
N SER A 24 4.83 7.00 -16.65
CA SER A 24 3.70 7.09 -15.69
C SER A 24 2.85 5.82 -15.74
N CYS A 25 2.47 5.37 -16.93
CA CYS A 25 1.72 4.13 -17.11
C CYS A 25 2.52 2.92 -16.60
N SER A 26 3.79 2.83 -17.00
CA SER A 26 4.69 1.74 -16.57
C SER A 26 4.85 1.69 -15.05
N PHE A 27 4.95 2.86 -14.41
CA PHE A 27 5.06 2.97 -12.95
C PHE A 27 3.79 2.45 -12.25
N ILE A 28 2.60 2.90 -12.66
CA ILE A 28 1.33 2.47 -12.05
C ILE A 28 1.16 0.95 -12.17
N THR A 29 1.39 0.39 -13.36
CA THR A 29 1.30 -1.06 -13.58
C THR A 29 2.29 -1.83 -12.73
N PHE A 30 3.54 -1.37 -12.65
CA PHE A 30 4.57 -1.99 -11.81
C PHE A 30 4.18 -1.97 -10.33
N VAL A 31 3.75 -0.82 -9.81
CA VAL A 31 3.31 -0.67 -8.41
C VAL A 31 2.11 -1.58 -8.12
N GLY A 32 1.15 -1.67 -9.03
CA GLY A 32 0.00 -2.56 -8.90
C GLY A 32 0.39 -4.04 -8.83
N ILE A 33 1.26 -4.50 -9.73
CA ILE A 33 1.75 -5.89 -9.76
C ILE A 33 2.54 -6.22 -8.48
N VAL A 34 3.46 -5.35 -8.08
CA VAL A 34 4.26 -5.55 -6.86
C VAL A 34 3.36 -5.58 -5.63
N SER A 35 2.39 -4.67 -5.52
CA SER A 35 1.39 -4.65 -4.45
C SER A 35 0.61 -5.97 -4.37
N LEU A 36 0.20 -6.52 -5.52
CA LEU A 36 -0.52 -7.80 -5.58
C LEU A 36 0.37 -8.97 -5.12
N ILE A 37 1.61 -9.04 -5.60
CA ILE A 37 2.55 -10.10 -5.19
C ILE A 37 2.81 -10.03 -3.67
N LEU A 38 3.07 -8.83 -3.14
CA LEU A 38 3.37 -8.66 -1.73
C LEU A 38 2.17 -8.94 -0.84
N SER A 39 0.97 -8.54 -1.24
CA SER A 39 -0.24 -8.85 -0.48
C SER A 39 -0.52 -10.36 -0.47
N ALA A 40 -0.31 -11.06 -1.59
CA ALA A 40 -0.39 -12.52 -1.64
C ALA A 40 0.64 -13.21 -0.72
N VAL A 41 1.89 -12.72 -0.72
CA VAL A 41 2.94 -13.23 0.19
C VAL A 41 2.58 -12.97 1.66
N GLN A 42 2.05 -11.79 1.99
CA GLN A 42 1.63 -11.47 3.36
C GLN A 42 0.45 -12.33 3.81
N ALA A 43 -0.54 -12.54 2.94
CA ALA A 43 -1.68 -13.42 3.21
C ALA A 43 -1.23 -14.86 3.44
N TRP A 44 -0.35 -15.38 2.58
CA TRP A 44 0.25 -16.71 2.76
C TRP A 44 1.01 -16.83 4.08
N ARG A 45 1.85 -15.84 4.42
CA ARG A 45 2.58 -15.83 5.70
C ARG A 45 1.63 -15.83 6.89
N LEU A 46 0.61 -14.97 6.88
CA LEU A 46 -0.39 -14.91 7.94
C LEU A 46 -1.09 -16.25 8.14
N LEU A 47 -1.52 -16.90 7.05
CA LEU A 47 -2.12 -18.23 7.09
C LEU A 47 -1.16 -19.28 7.68
N PHE A 48 0.08 -19.27 7.24
CA PHE A 48 1.10 -20.20 7.74
C PHE A 48 1.38 -20.00 9.23
N PHE A 49 1.48 -18.74 9.69
CA PHE A 49 1.66 -18.41 11.10
C PHE A 49 0.47 -18.84 11.95
N LEU A 50 -0.76 -18.62 11.48
CA LEU A 50 -1.98 -19.07 12.17
C LEU A 50 -2.03 -20.60 12.29
N CYS A 51 -1.58 -21.34 11.27
CA CYS A 51 -1.58 -22.80 11.30
C CYS A 51 -0.44 -23.42 12.11
N LYS A 52 0.75 -22.78 12.15
CA LYS A 52 1.96 -23.37 12.76
C LYS A 52 2.35 -22.75 14.11
N GLY A 53 1.78 -21.60 14.49
CA GLY A 53 1.98 -20.96 15.78
C GLY A 53 3.41 -20.48 16.04
N HIS A 54 4.08 -19.91 15.02
CA HIS A 54 5.47 -19.46 15.14
C HIS A 54 5.57 -17.95 15.40
N ASP A 55 6.50 -17.54 16.26
CA ASP A 55 6.75 -16.14 16.57
C ASP A 55 7.59 -15.47 15.45
N ASP A 56 7.14 -14.30 15.00
CA ASP A 56 7.88 -13.47 14.06
C ASP A 56 9.08 -12.83 14.77
N SER A 57 10.29 -13.04 14.25
CA SER A 57 11.49 -12.29 14.67
C SER A 57 11.28 -10.77 14.52
N ILE A 58 11.82 -9.97 15.46
CA ILE A 58 11.75 -8.50 15.41
C ILE A 58 12.28 -7.95 14.09
N PHE A 59 13.36 -8.53 13.57
CA PHE A 59 13.91 -8.12 12.29
C PHE A 59 12.91 -8.29 11.14
N ASN A 60 12.14 -9.37 11.13
CA ASN A 60 11.06 -9.57 10.16
C ASN A 60 9.95 -8.54 10.33
N ALA A 61 9.57 -8.21 11.57
CA ALA A 61 8.57 -7.18 11.84
C ALA A 61 9.03 -5.79 11.34
N PHE A 62 10.32 -5.45 11.56
CA PHE A 62 10.93 -4.21 11.07
C PHE A 62 11.00 -4.15 9.54
N LEU A 63 11.42 -5.22 8.87
CA LEU A 63 11.41 -5.29 7.41
C LEU A 63 10.00 -5.17 6.83
N ASN A 64 9.01 -5.77 7.48
CA ASN A 64 7.61 -5.64 7.07
C ASN A 64 7.11 -4.19 7.21
N LEU A 65 7.52 -3.49 8.27
CA LEU A 65 7.22 -2.06 8.45
C LEU A 65 7.87 -1.20 7.35
N LEU A 66 9.15 -1.43 7.04
CA LEU A 66 9.84 -0.69 5.96
C LEU A 66 9.17 -0.92 4.61
N LEU A 67 8.86 -2.18 4.28
CA LEU A 67 8.23 -2.55 3.02
C LEU A 67 6.82 -1.98 2.88
N SER A 68 6.01 -2.09 3.94
CA SER A 68 4.64 -1.55 3.94
C SER A 68 4.65 -0.02 3.85
N SER A 69 5.55 0.66 4.56
CA SER A 69 5.72 2.13 4.44
C SER A 69 6.12 2.56 3.03
N PHE A 70 7.04 1.84 2.37
CA PHE A 70 7.40 2.12 0.99
C PHE A 70 6.23 1.90 0.03
N MET A 71 5.45 0.83 0.22
CA MET A 71 4.27 0.56 -0.61
C MET A 71 3.17 1.61 -0.44
N VAL A 72 2.93 2.09 0.79
CA VAL A 72 2.01 3.22 1.03
C VAL A 72 2.41 4.43 0.19
N PHE A 73 3.70 4.79 0.20
CA PHE A 73 4.20 5.93 -0.56
C PHE A 73 4.07 5.70 -2.08
N ALA A 74 4.47 4.53 -2.58
CA ALA A 74 4.40 4.21 -4.00
C ALA A 74 2.95 4.22 -4.54
N ILE A 75 2.01 3.64 -3.77
CA ILE A 75 0.60 3.60 -4.15
C ILE A 75 -0.02 5.00 -4.05
N PHE A 76 0.37 5.81 -3.07
CA PHE A 76 -0.07 7.21 -3.01
C PHE A 76 0.30 7.98 -4.28
N VAL A 77 1.55 7.85 -4.73
CA VAL A 77 2.02 8.49 -5.97
C VAL A 77 1.28 7.92 -7.18
N ALA A 78 1.01 6.61 -7.24
CA ALA A 78 0.22 6.02 -8.32
C ALA A 78 -1.22 6.55 -8.33
N SER A 79 -1.87 6.66 -7.16
CA SER A 79 -3.23 7.19 -7.00
C SER A 79 -3.32 8.64 -7.46
N THR A 80 -2.33 9.49 -7.13
CA THR A 80 -2.32 10.89 -7.56
C THR A 80 -2.10 11.01 -9.06
N ILE A 81 -1.18 10.24 -9.65
CA ILE A 81 -0.96 10.23 -11.11
C ILE A 81 -2.24 9.83 -11.84
N VAL A 82 -2.92 8.77 -11.43
CA VAL A 82 -4.18 8.33 -12.06
C VAL A 82 -5.28 9.37 -11.87
N THR A 83 -5.44 9.91 -10.66
CA THR A 83 -6.50 10.90 -10.36
C THR A 83 -6.30 12.19 -11.16
N VAL A 84 -5.08 12.73 -11.16
CA VAL A 84 -4.77 13.96 -11.91
C VAL A 84 -4.84 13.70 -13.41
N GLY A 85 -4.30 12.58 -13.90
CA GLY A 85 -4.35 12.22 -15.31
C GLY A 85 -5.78 12.06 -15.82
N PHE A 86 -6.65 11.44 -15.02
CA PHE A 86 -8.06 11.27 -15.37
C PHE A 86 -8.83 12.60 -15.39
N ASN A 87 -8.60 13.48 -14.39
CA ASN A 87 -9.22 14.81 -14.39
C ASN A 87 -8.76 15.66 -15.57
N LEU A 88 -7.45 15.70 -15.85
CA LEU A 88 -6.90 16.45 -17.00
C LEU A 88 -7.43 15.91 -18.33
N TRP A 89 -7.61 14.59 -18.43
CA TRP A 89 -8.22 13.97 -19.59
C TRP A 89 -9.67 14.42 -19.76
N CYS A 90 -10.48 14.34 -18.71
CA CYS A 90 -11.87 14.80 -18.72
C CYS A 90 -11.98 16.30 -19.05
N ASP A 91 -11.13 17.14 -18.49
CA ASP A 91 -11.10 18.58 -18.76
C ASP A 91 -10.76 18.84 -20.24
N ALA A 92 -9.76 18.14 -20.79
CA ALA A 92 -9.36 18.30 -22.18
C ALA A 92 -10.47 17.87 -23.17
N ILE A 93 -11.14 16.74 -22.95
CA ILE A 93 -12.19 16.26 -23.86
C ILE A 93 -13.50 17.03 -23.72
N THR A 94 -13.75 17.67 -22.58
CA THR A 94 -14.94 18.50 -22.32
C THR A 94 -14.68 19.98 -22.63
N GLU A 95 -13.49 20.31 -23.19
CA GLU A 95 -13.04 21.69 -23.46
C GLU A 95 -13.23 22.59 -22.22
N ASP A 96 -12.67 22.15 -21.09
CA ASP A 96 -12.76 22.78 -19.76
C ASP A 96 -14.21 22.97 -19.24
N GLY A 97 -15.13 22.07 -19.63
CA GLY A 97 -16.53 22.11 -19.18
C GLY A 97 -17.41 23.07 -19.99
N THR A 98 -16.92 23.58 -21.12
CA THR A 98 -17.72 24.42 -22.03
C THR A 98 -18.66 23.61 -22.91
N MET A 99 -18.36 22.31 -23.07
CA MET A 99 -19.20 21.34 -23.77
C MET A 99 -20.41 20.93 -22.90
N PRO A 100 -21.63 20.82 -23.47
CA PRO A 100 -22.84 20.47 -22.70
C PRO A 100 -22.93 18.99 -22.29
N SER A 101 -22.11 18.12 -22.89
CA SER A 101 -22.02 16.69 -22.55
C SER A 101 -21.02 16.47 -21.40
N SER A 102 -21.31 15.54 -20.50
CA SER A 102 -20.38 15.17 -19.44
C SER A 102 -19.21 14.32 -19.97
N CYS A 103 -18.13 14.20 -19.19
CA CYS A 103 -17.00 13.31 -19.50
C CYS A 103 -17.45 11.85 -19.66
N GLU A 104 -18.48 11.44 -18.91
CA GLU A 104 -19.09 10.11 -19.02
C GLU A 104 -19.80 9.93 -20.37
N ASP A 105 -20.59 10.91 -20.81
CA ASP A 105 -21.33 10.85 -22.09
C ASP A 105 -20.39 10.78 -23.30
N LEU A 106 -19.18 11.34 -23.17
CA LEU A 106 -18.15 11.33 -24.22
C LEU A 106 -17.50 9.95 -24.42
N GLN A 107 -17.71 8.98 -23.51
CA GLN A 107 -17.17 7.62 -23.65
C GLN A 107 -17.79 6.81 -24.79
N ASP A 108 -19.03 7.14 -25.17
CA ASP A 108 -19.78 6.47 -26.23
C ASP A 108 -19.58 7.14 -27.61
N THR A 109 -18.75 8.20 -27.66
CA THR A 109 -18.48 8.98 -28.87
C THR A 109 -17.13 8.58 -29.49
N ASP A 110 -17.10 8.36 -30.81
CA ASP A 110 -15.84 8.13 -31.53
C ASP A 110 -15.07 9.44 -31.65
N LEU A 111 -14.02 9.56 -30.84
CA LEU A 111 -13.13 10.71 -30.75
C LEU A 111 -12.04 10.73 -31.85
N GLU A 112 -12.05 9.79 -32.82
CA GLU A 112 -11.07 9.66 -33.92
C GLU A 112 -9.59 9.48 -33.48
N LEU A 113 -9.33 8.92 -32.30
CA LEU A 113 -7.95 8.69 -31.83
C LEU A 113 -7.25 7.49 -32.49
N GLY A 114 -7.98 6.68 -33.28
CA GLY A 114 -7.46 5.42 -33.82
C GLY A 114 -7.31 4.32 -32.76
N LEU A 115 -7.92 4.50 -31.59
CA LEU A 115 -7.99 3.57 -30.47
C LEU A 115 -9.45 3.36 -30.08
N ASP A 116 -9.76 2.18 -29.52
CA ASP A 116 -11.07 1.92 -28.93
C ASP A 116 -11.16 2.67 -27.60
N ASN A 117 -11.98 3.73 -27.58
CA ASN A 117 -12.19 4.57 -26.40
C ASN A 117 -13.45 4.15 -25.62
N SER A 118 -14.12 3.06 -26.00
CA SER A 118 -15.34 2.64 -25.31
C SER A 118 -15.07 2.36 -23.82
N SER A 119 -15.96 2.87 -22.95
CA SER A 119 -15.91 2.65 -21.49
C SER A 119 -14.61 3.13 -20.80
N PHE A 120 -13.91 4.12 -21.37
CA PHE A 120 -12.71 4.67 -20.73
C PHE A 120 -13.02 5.23 -19.34
N TYR A 121 -14.18 5.91 -19.19
CA TYR A 121 -14.57 6.57 -17.95
C TYR A 121 -14.74 5.56 -16.81
N ASP A 122 -15.44 4.46 -17.07
CA ASP A 122 -15.63 3.37 -16.10
C ASP A 122 -14.30 2.72 -15.71
N GLN A 123 -13.44 2.42 -16.69
CA GLN A 123 -12.16 1.75 -16.45
C GLN A 123 -11.23 2.61 -15.58
N PHE A 124 -11.11 3.90 -15.88
CA PHE A 124 -10.30 4.83 -15.09
C PHE A 124 -10.92 5.09 -13.70
N ALA A 125 -12.25 5.17 -13.58
CA ALA A 125 -12.93 5.31 -12.30
C ALA A 125 -12.68 4.10 -11.39
N ILE A 126 -12.79 2.87 -11.92
CA ILE A 126 -12.49 1.63 -11.19
C ILE A 126 -11.02 1.61 -10.76
N ALA A 127 -10.10 1.98 -11.64
CA ALA A 127 -8.67 2.02 -11.32
C ALA A 127 -8.36 3.05 -10.22
N GLN A 128 -8.94 4.25 -10.30
CA GLN A 128 -8.81 5.29 -9.27
C GLN A 128 -9.31 4.79 -7.92
N PHE A 129 -10.54 4.26 -7.87
CA PHE A 129 -11.13 3.72 -6.65
C PHE A 129 -10.28 2.59 -6.07
N GLY A 130 -9.85 1.65 -6.93
CA GLY A 130 -9.00 0.52 -6.54
C GLY A 130 -7.66 0.95 -5.93
N LEU A 131 -7.00 1.95 -6.50
CA LEU A 131 -5.73 2.49 -5.99
C LEU A 131 -5.90 3.17 -4.63
N TRP A 132 -6.96 3.98 -4.45
CA TRP A 132 -7.25 4.60 -3.15
C TRP A 132 -7.63 3.58 -2.09
N ALA A 133 -8.42 2.56 -2.44
CA ALA A 133 -8.74 1.46 -1.53
C ALA A 133 -7.48 0.66 -1.15
N ALA A 134 -6.60 0.39 -2.12
CA ALA A 134 -5.31 -0.25 -1.87
C ALA A 134 -4.43 0.60 -0.94
N TRP A 135 -4.38 1.92 -1.16
CA TRP A 135 -3.62 2.83 -0.30
C TRP A 135 -4.08 2.77 1.15
N LEU A 136 -5.40 2.85 1.40
CA LEU A 136 -5.97 2.71 2.75
C LEU A 136 -5.63 1.35 3.38
N THR A 137 -5.68 0.29 2.58
CA THR A 137 -5.31 -1.06 3.02
C THR A 137 -3.84 -1.13 3.46
N TRP A 138 -2.93 -0.59 2.65
CA TRP A 138 -1.50 -0.55 2.96
C TRP A 138 -1.18 0.36 4.15
N LEU A 139 -1.92 1.45 4.34
CA LEU A 139 -1.83 2.27 5.54
C LEU A 139 -2.21 1.49 6.80
N GLY A 140 -3.31 0.74 6.74
CA GLY A 140 -3.73 -0.15 7.83
C GLY A 140 -2.66 -1.19 8.17
N ILE A 141 -2.09 -1.84 7.15
CA ILE A 141 -0.99 -2.80 7.32
C ILE A 141 0.23 -2.14 7.98
N THR A 142 0.60 -0.94 7.53
CA THR A 142 1.74 -0.19 8.09
C THR A 142 1.51 0.16 9.56
N MET A 143 0.30 0.59 9.93
CA MET A 143 -0.06 0.88 11.32
C MET A 143 0.04 -0.38 12.19
N LEU A 144 -0.48 -1.52 11.72
CA LEU A 144 -0.38 -2.79 12.44
C LEU A 144 1.08 -3.27 12.57
N ALA A 145 1.88 -3.13 11.51
CA ALA A 145 3.30 -3.45 11.53
C ALA A 145 4.06 -2.58 12.53
N PHE A 146 3.75 -1.27 12.59
CA PHE A 146 4.33 -0.35 13.56
C PHE A 146 3.99 -0.76 15.00
N LEU A 147 2.72 -1.06 15.28
CA LEU A 147 2.28 -1.55 16.59
C LEU A 147 2.98 -2.85 16.97
N LYS A 148 3.18 -3.77 16.02
CA LYS A 148 3.90 -5.03 16.25
C LYS A 148 5.36 -4.79 16.59
N VAL A 149 6.06 -3.93 15.84
CA VAL A 149 7.45 -3.57 16.13
C VAL A 149 7.56 -2.90 17.50
N TYR A 150 6.66 -1.96 17.81
CA TYR A 150 6.65 -1.27 19.11
C TYR A 150 6.41 -2.23 20.28
N HIS A 151 5.46 -3.15 20.15
CA HIS A 151 5.18 -4.15 21.18
C HIS A 151 6.37 -5.08 21.39
N ASN A 152 6.96 -5.58 20.30
CA ASN A 152 8.11 -6.47 20.37
C ASN A 152 9.34 -5.77 20.98
N TYR A 153 9.61 -4.52 20.60
CA TYR A 153 10.68 -3.71 21.19
C TYR A 153 10.47 -3.52 22.70
N ARG A 154 9.24 -3.19 23.12
CA ARG A 154 8.91 -3.05 24.54
C ARG A 154 9.02 -4.36 25.31
N GLN A 155 8.71 -5.50 24.70
CA GLN A 155 8.88 -6.80 25.34
C GLN A 155 10.34 -7.17 25.54
N GLU A 156 11.21 -6.89 24.57
CA GLU A 156 12.65 -7.10 24.72
C GLU A 156 13.23 -6.25 25.85
N ASP A 157 12.87 -4.96 25.92
CA ASP A 157 13.31 -4.05 27.00
C ASP A 157 12.88 -4.53 28.40
N LEU A 158 11.67 -5.04 28.52
CA LEU A 158 11.18 -5.66 29.76
C LEU A 158 11.94 -6.95 30.11
N LEU A 159 12.25 -7.78 29.11
CA LEU A 159 12.98 -9.02 29.30
C LEU A 159 14.41 -8.75 29.78
N ASP A 160 15.09 -7.79 29.16
CA ASP A 160 16.45 -7.38 29.55
C ASP A 160 16.48 -6.81 30.96
N SER A 161 15.48 -6.00 31.33
CA SER A 161 15.32 -5.49 32.70
C SER A 161 15.17 -6.62 33.72
N LEU A 162 14.34 -7.63 33.42
CA LEU A 162 14.14 -8.79 34.29
C LEU A 162 15.39 -9.68 34.40
N ILE A 163 16.14 -9.84 33.32
CA ILE A 163 17.41 -10.58 33.31
C ILE A 163 18.43 -9.84 34.18
N HIS A 164 18.54 -8.52 34.03
CA HIS A 164 19.44 -7.70 34.83
C HIS A 164 19.11 -7.77 36.32
N GLU A 165 17.84 -7.64 36.70
CA GLU A 165 17.41 -7.79 38.09
C GLU A 165 17.70 -9.20 38.63
N LYS A 166 17.47 -10.24 37.83
CA LYS A 166 17.78 -11.62 38.21
C LYS A 166 19.27 -11.80 38.52
N GLU A 167 20.15 -11.24 37.70
CA GLU A 167 21.60 -11.32 37.92
C GLU A 167 22.03 -10.57 39.20
N LEU A 168 21.45 -9.40 39.47
CA LEU A 168 21.69 -8.66 40.72
C LEU A 168 21.26 -9.46 41.96
N LEU A 169 20.12 -10.14 41.90
CA LEU A 169 19.62 -10.97 43.00
C LEU A 169 20.50 -12.21 43.22
N LEU A 170 20.95 -12.87 42.15
CA LEU A 170 21.87 -14.00 42.24
C LEU A 170 23.24 -13.59 42.80
N GLY A 171 23.79 -12.46 42.35
CA GLY A 171 25.05 -11.91 42.89
C GLY A 171 24.96 -11.53 44.37
N ARG A 172 23.84 -10.94 44.79
CA ARG A 172 23.60 -10.58 46.20
C ARG A 172 23.40 -11.82 47.09
N SER A 173 22.70 -12.84 46.59
CA SER A 173 22.54 -14.13 47.30
C SER A 173 23.89 -14.81 47.53
N SER A 174 24.76 -14.83 46.52
CA SER A 174 26.10 -15.40 46.62
C SER A 174 26.97 -14.71 47.68
N ARG A 175 27.00 -13.37 47.71
CA ARG A 175 27.74 -12.60 48.74
C ARG A 175 27.23 -12.86 50.16
N ARG A 176 25.91 -12.99 50.33
CA ARG A 176 25.32 -13.25 51.65
C ARG A 176 25.63 -14.67 52.15
N GLY A 177 25.83 -15.63 51.25
CA GLY A 177 26.29 -16.98 51.58
C GLY A 177 27.74 -16.98 52.08
N SER A 178 28.64 -16.27 51.38
CA SER A 178 30.06 -16.20 51.78
C SER A 178 30.28 -15.51 53.12
N ASP A 179 29.54 -14.43 53.41
CA ASP A 179 29.65 -13.73 54.72
C ASP A 179 29.20 -14.60 55.90
N VAL A 180 28.28 -15.55 55.68
CA VAL A 180 27.82 -16.49 56.71
C VAL A 180 28.82 -17.61 56.92
N ASP A 181 29.42 -18.14 55.85
CA ASP A 181 30.47 -19.18 55.94
C ASP A 181 31.75 -18.65 56.58
N GLU A 182 32.19 -17.44 56.23
CA GLU A 182 33.38 -16.81 56.81
C GLU A 182 33.21 -16.57 58.32
N LYS A 183 32.00 -16.22 58.76
CA LYS A 183 31.68 -16.02 60.18
C LYS A 183 31.50 -17.32 60.96
N SER A 184 31.15 -18.43 60.30
CA SER A 184 31.03 -19.77 60.91
C SER A 184 32.38 -20.50 60.99
N GLY A 185 33.30 -20.27 60.05
CA GLY A 185 34.65 -20.86 60.07
C GLY A 185 35.63 -20.22 61.07
N MET A 186 35.21 -19.16 61.77
CA MET A 186 36.04 -18.38 62.69
C MET A 186 35.78 -18.73 64.18
N ILE A 187 35.04 -19.81 64.47
CA ILE A 187 34.74 -20.34 65.82
C ILE A 187 35.60 -21.56 66.12
#